data_AF-A0A1I5CC24-F1
#
_entry.id   AF-A0A1I5CC24-F1
#
_cell.length_a   1.000
_cell.length_b   1.000
_cell.length_c   1.000
_cell.angle_alpha   90.00
_cell.angle_beta   90.00
_cell.angle_gamma   90.00
#
_symmetry.space_group_name_H-M   'P 1'
#
loop_
_entity.id
_entity.type
_entity.pdbx_description
1 polymer ?
#
loop_
_entity_poly.entity_id
_entity_poly.type
_entity_poly.pdbx_seq_one_letter_code
_entity_poly.pdbx_strand_id
1 'polypeptide(L)'
;MRVLTVAAPLPGHLLPLVPFATALDEAGHDVRLAAGGDVAGYATGLRVDDVVPGLSLGRVAARVLPLRPLQAVRDLRGRAGTDGVGALFGAVNAELAGPLTALAEADPPDVVVHEPLAVAGAVVAARLGIPAVLQDNTLFDGHDLVAATARSPRLRRAARRLGVSRLPPPAVRLVTAPPGLVGTRTGEPLRPVPFSGTGGLPECLARPRHRPRLLVSHSTAGGSGGAGHLRPVLAAVRGSTPTSCSSARRPACTCLRASAPPADCRWPRRWRMRMPSCTTAAPGPCSPPWPRARHSWPCPGRATAATTPRWSPRPERASPYPRGGSPAHSSNGSWATPPCARRPVRSARRSPPCPAPPPSRPGCPRSSDRPDDRRRTMSTSGTATTTEPPRLTPRSRRWIAGGLIAGTVLYVLPSAAHGNPPIESAEATLHYVAERSATWRPIHLVNIAAVLLWAVSLAALGDRLQGPARDVARAGRLTAAVATAVFAVYFSLHAMALPVAAARFVGGAADPAALLTQVEAVLLVLGATAFTAQALVGVMIGVHGLALTLDRRLPRWLGVVGLVAGLGWLAGAVIIDFAVIVPFTALTWLWAIVLGIVVWRRGAPAPAAT
;
A
#
# COMPACT_ATOMS: atom_id res chain seq x y z
N MET A 1 3.73 -36.76 24.66
CA MET A 1 3.75 -35.33 25.01
C MET A 1 2.76 -34.60 24.13
N ARG A 2 2.23 -33.50 24.65
CA ARG A 2 1.27 -32.62 24.01
C ARG A 2 1.99 -31.35 23.58
N VAL A 3 2.02 -31.08 22.28
CA VAL A 3 2.81 -29.99 21.69
C VAL A 3 1.87 -28.94 21.11
N LEU A 4 1.97 -27.71 21.61
CA LEU A 4 1.28 -26.56 21.02
C LEU A 4 2.26 -25.76 20.14
N THR A 5 2.02 -25.76 18.83
CA THR A 5 2.84 -25.03 17.86
C THR A 5 2.15 -23.75 17.43
N VAL A 6 2.79 -22.60 17.61
CA VAL A 6 2.18 -21.27 17.45
C VAL A 6 2.82 -20.49 16.31
N ALA A 7 2.00 -19.97 15.39
CA ALA A 7 2.45 -19.14 14.28
C ALA A 7 1.79 -17.74 14.28
N ALA A 8 2.48 -16.76 13.70
CA ALA A 8 1.85 -15.52 13.28
C ALA A 8 0.72 -15.79 12.27
N PRO A 9 -0.28 -14.88 12.17
CA PRO A 9 -1.49 -15.05 11.35
C PRO A 9 -1.22 -14.84 9.86
N LEU A 10 -0.28 -15.61 9.31
CA LEU A 10 0.20 -15.55 7.94
C LEU A 10 0.58 -16.96 7.47
N PRO A 11 0.19 -17.37 6.25
CA PRO A 11 0.54 -18.70 5.75
C PRO A 11 2.06 -18.90 5.62
N GLY A 12 2.79 -17.83 5.30
CA GLY A 12 4.25 -17.86 5.26
C GLY A 12 4.92 -18.15 6.61
N HIS A 13 4.21 -18.02 7.73
CA HIS A 13 4.70 -18.34 9.08
C HIS A 13 4.18 -19.68 9.58
N LEU A 14 2.94 -20.04 9.24
CA LEU A 14 2.35 -21.33 9.61
C LEU A 14 2.97 -22.51 8.86
N LEU A 15 3.04 -22.42 7.53
CA LEU A 15 3.44 -23.56 6.69
C LEU A 15 4.87 -24.06 6.95
N PRO A 16 5.87 -23.22 7.28
CA PRO A 16 7.20 -23.70 7.67
C PRO A 16 7.24 -24.49 8.98
N LEU A 17 6.22 -24.40 9.83
CA LEU A 17 6.14 -25.17 11.08
C LEU A 17 5.60 -26.59 10.85
N VAL A 18 4.81 -26.78 9.80
CA VAL A 18 4.11 -28.05 9.54
C VAL A 18 5.05 -29.26 9.46
N PRO A 19 6.19 -29.25 8.75
CA PRO A 19 7.04 -30.45 8.63
C PRO A 19 7.61 -30.93 9.96
N PHE A 20 7.98 -30.01 10.85
CA PHE A 20 8.48 -30.37 12.18
C PHE A 20 7.33 -30.84 13.08
N ALA A 21 6.19 -30.16 13.02
CA ALA A 21 4.97 -30.58 13.71
C ALA A 21 4.52 -32.00 13.27
N THR A 22 4.59 -32.31 11.98
CA THR A 22 4.29 -33.66 11.46
C THR A 22 5.31 -34.68 11.95
N ALA A 23 6.61 -34.35 12.00
CA ALA A 23 7.61 -35.26 12.54
C ALA A 23 7.39 -35.58 14.03
N LEU A 24 6.87 -34.62 14.80
CA LEU A 24 6.48 -34.85 16.19
C LEU A 24 5.23 -35.73 16.30
N ASP A 25 4.23 -35.50 15.45
CA ASP A 25 3.01 -36.30 15.37
C ASP A 25 3.31 -37.76 14.98
N GLU A 26 4.14 -37.96 13.96
CA GLU A 26 4.63 -39.28 13.51
C GLU A 26 5.47 -40.00 14.59
N ALA A 27 6.10 -39.24 15.50
CA ALA A 27 6.81 -39.78 16.66
C ALA A 27 5.86 -40.12 17.84
N GLY A 28 4.54 -39.98 17.68
CA GLY A 28 3.53 -40.33 18.68
C GLY A 28 3.22 -39.21 19.68
N HIS A 29 3.57 -37.96 19.37
CA HIS A 29 3.15 -36.80 20.17
C HIS A 29 1.76 -36.28 19.75
N ASP A 30 1.00 -35.72 20.68
CA ASP A 30 -0.27 -35.03 20.40
C ASP A 30 0.02 -33.59 19.96
N VAL A 31 -0.04 -33.31 18.65
CA VAL A 31 0.40 -32.03 18.09
C VAL A 31 -0.77 -31.17 17.63
N ARG A 32 -0.80 -29.92 18.11
CA ARG A 32 -1.77 -28.90 17.70
C ARG A 32 -1.06 -27.68 17.15
N LEU A 33 -1.59 -27.13 16.07
CA LEU A 33 -1.16 -25.85 15.50
C LEU A 33 -2.15 -24.77 15.90
N ALA A 34 -1.66 -23.59 16.30
CA ALA A 34 -2.49 -22.44 16.62
C ALA A 34 -1.97 -21.17 15.92
N ALA A 35 -2.87 -20.43 15.29
CA ALA A 35 -2.61 -19.10 14.76
C ALA A 35 -3.94 -18.31 14.67
N GLY A 36 -3.89 -17.04 14.27
CA GLY A 36 -5.10 -16.25 14.02
C GLY A 36 -5.38 -16.07 12.53
N GLY A 37 -6.59 -15.60 12.18
CA GLY A 37 -6.85 -15.01 10.87
C GLY A 37 -7.10 -16.01 9.74
N ASP A 38 -8.01 -16.96 9.97
CA ASP A 38 -8.49 -17.96 9.01
C ASP A 38 -7.39 -18.92 8.51
N VAL A 39 -6.59 -19.40 9.46
CA VAL A 39 -5.57 -20.42 9.22
C VAL A 39 -6.11 -21.85 9.18
N ALA A 40 -7.35 -22.07 9.64
CA ALA A 40 -8.00 -23.37 9.65
C ALA A 40 -8.28 -23.90 8.23
N GLY A 41 -8.31 -23.04 7.22
CA GLY A 41 -8.51 -23.43 5.81
C GLY A 41 -7.32 -24.14 5.14
N TYR A 42 -6.14 -24.21 5.77
CA TYR A 42 -4.98 -24.91 5.19
C TYR A 42 -5.02 -26.40 5.51
N ALA A 43 -4.97 -27.23 4.47
CA ALA A 43 -4.83 -28.68 4.62
C ALA A 43 -3.40 -29.06 5.05
N THR A 44 -3.09 -28.87 6.33
CA THR A 44 -1.80 -29.22 6.93
C THR A 44 -1.67 -30.72 7.21
N GLY A 45 -2.80 -31.43 7.34
CA GLY A 45 -2.85 -32.81 7.82
C GLY A 45 -2.80 -32.92 9.35
N LEU A 46 -2.74 -31.79 10.06
CA LEU A 46 -2.70 -31.68 11.51
C LEU A 46 -3.90 -30.86 12.00
N ARG A 47 -4.23 -30.98 13.28
CA ARG A 47 -5.24 -30.11 13.91
C ARG A 47 -4.73 -28.66 13.95
N VAL A 48 -5.53 -27.74 13.40
CA VAL A 48 -5.25 -26.30 13.38
C VAL A 48 -6.38 -25.55 14.08
N ASP A 49 -6.07 -24.86 15.17
CA ASP A 49 -6.99 -24.01 15.92
C ASP A 49 -6.80 -22.54 15.49
N ASP A 50 -7.85 -21.92 14.94
CA ASP A 50 -7.89 -20.45 14.74
C ASP A 50 -8.31 -19.77 16.05
N VAL A 51 -7.33 -19.24 16.77
CA VAL A 51 -7.55 -18.64 18.10
C VAL A 51 -8.16 -17.25 18.04
N VAL A 52 -8.12 -16.59 16.88
CA VAL A 52 -8.74 -15.26 16.70
C VAL A 52 -9.36 -15.19 15.29
N PRO A 53 -10.56 -15.77 15.09
CA PRO A 53 -11.25 -15.72 13.82
C PRO A 53 -11.45 -14.28 13.32
N GLY A 54 -11.15 -14.04 12.04
CA GLY A 54 -11.28 -12.72 11.42
C GLY A 54 -10.16 -11.72 11.77
N LEU A 55 -9.12 -12.13 12.50
CA LEU A 55 -7.92 -11.33 12.69
C LEU A 55 -7.28 -10.99 11.33
N SER A 56 -7.10 -9.70 11.04
CA SER A 56 -6.53 -9.24 9.80
C SER A 56 -5.27 -8.42 10.06
N LEU A 57 -4.13 -8.90 9.56
CA LEU A 57 -2.86 -8.19 9.67
C LEU A 57 -2.95 -6.79 9.04
N GLY A 58 -3.65 -6.65 7.91
CA GLY A 58 -3.89 -5.35 7.26
C GLY A 58 -4.63 -4.37 8.16
N ARG A 59 -5.69 -4.81 8.86
CA ARG A 59 -6.42 -3.96 9.81
C ARG A 59 -5.56 -3.58 11.02
N VAL A 60 -4.73 -4.50 11.52
CA VAL A 60 -3.79 -4.20 12.61
C VAL A 60 -2.74 -3.18 12.15
N ALA A 61 -2.18 -3.37 10.95
CA ALA A 61 -1.22 -2.45 10.35
C ALA A 61 -1.83 -1.04 10.17
N ALA A 62 -3.06 -0.95 9.66
CA ALA A 62 -3.77 0.32 9.51
C ALA A 62 -3.99 1.06 10.84
N ARG A 63 -4.02 0.35 11.97
CA ARG A 63 -4.12 0.96 13.32
C ARG A 63 -2.77 1.29 13.96
N VAL A 64 -1.68 0.69 13.50
CA VAL A 64 -0.34 0.82 14.11
C VAL A 64 0.54 1.79 13.33
N LEU A 65 0.56 1.69 12.01
CA LEU A 65 1.45 2.46 11.14
C LEU A 65 1.19 3.98 11.18
N PRO A 66 -0.08 4.48 11.19
CA PRO A 66 -0.32 5.93 11.25
C PRO A 66 0.17 6.58 12.55
N LEU A 67 0.28 5.82 13.64
CA LEU A 67 0.79 6.30 14.93
C LEU A 67 2.33 6.41 14.95
N ARG A 68 3.00 6.03 13.86
CA ARG A 68 4.45 5.92 13.73
C ARG A 68 4.95 6.42 12.35
N PRO A 69 4.61 7.65 11.92
CA PRO A 69 4.88 8.12 10.56
C PRO A 69 6.38 8.18 10.21
N LEU A 70 7.24 8.62 11.15
CA LEU A 70 8.69 8.64 10.95
C LEU A 70 9.28 7.22 10.81
N GLN A 71 8.68 6.25 11.48
CA GLN A 71 9.10 4.86 11.41
C GLN A 71 8.67 4.23 10.10
N ALA A 72 7.44 4.46 9.65
CA ALA A 72 6.96 4.03 8.35
C ALA A 72 7.85 4.57 7.21
N VAL A 73 8.30 5.83 7.28
CA VAL A 73 9.26 6.39 6.32
C VAL A 73 10.62 5.67 6.38
N ARG A 74 11.09 5.29 7.58
CA ARG A 74 12.34 4.52 7.74
C ARG A 74 12.18 3.09 7.20
N ASP A 75 11.04 2.44 7.44
CA ASP A 75 10.71 1.10 6.92
C ASP A 75 10.73 1.12 5.39
N LEU A 76 10.06 2.11 4.77
CA LEU A 76 10.06 2.29 3.31
C LEU A 76 11.45 2.56 2.73
N ARG A 77 12.37 3.12 3.51
CA ARG A 77 13.76 3.37 3.13
C ARG A 77 14.70 2.20 3.49
N GLY A 78 14.19 1.13 4.09
CA GLY A 78 14.99 -0.02 4.55
C GLY A 78 15.92 0.30 5.73
N ARG A 79 15.62 1.34 6.53
CA ARG A 79 16.48 1.84 7.62
C ARG A 79 15.87 1.69 9.02
N ALA A 80 14.75 1.00 9.15
CA ALA A 80 14.02 0.92 10.42
C ALA A 80 14.46 -0.22 11.35
N GLY A 81 15.39 -1.08 10.92
CA GLY A 81 15.79 -2.25 11.71
C GLY A 81 14.58 -3.14 12.03
N THR A 82 14.51 -3.63 13.27
CA THR A 82 13.42 -4.51 13.73
C THR A 82 12.26 -3.76 14.40
N ASP A 83 12.36 -2.44 14.58
CA ASP A 83 11.40 -1.70 15.41
C ASP A 83 9.99 -1.65 14.77
N GLY A 84 9.89 -1.51 13.44
CA GLY A 84 8.60 -1.46 12.74
C GLY A 84 7.87 -2.81 12.82
N VAL A 85 8.62 -3.88 12.60
CA VAL A 85 8.16 -5.28 12.78
C VAL A 85 7.72 -5.52 14.22
N GLY A 86 8.52 -5.11 15.20
CA GLY A 86 8.21 -5.27 16.62
C GLY A 86 6.93 -4.53 17.05
N ALA A 87 6.70 -3.33 16.51
CA ALA A 87 5.47 -2.59 16.77
C ALA A 87 4.23 -3.28 16.18
N LEU A 88 4.31 -3.71 14.92
CA LEU A 88 3.22 -4.39 14.22
C LEU A 88 2.90 -5.75 14.86
N PHE A 89 3.88 -6.64 14.93
CA PHE A 89 3.68 -7.97 15.47
C PHE A 89 3.47 -7.95 16.98
N GLY A 90 3.96 -6.94 17.71
CA GLY A 90 3.59 -6.75 19.10
C GLY A 90 2.10 -6.40 19.30
N ALA A 91 1.48 -5.70 18.34
CA ALA A 91 0.03 -5.50 18.35
C ALA A 91 -0.72 -6.80 18.01
N VAL A 92 -0.24 -7.57 17.02
CA VAL A 92 -0.82 -8.88 16.66
C VAL A 92 -0.77 -9.85 17.84
N ASN A 93 0.39 -10.01 18.48
CA ASN A 93 0.57 -10.92 19.61
C ASN A 93 -0.25 -10.48 20.84
N ALA A 94 -0.58 -9.20 20.97
CA ALA A 94 -1.47 -8.73 22.04
C ALA A 94 -2.91 -9.24 21.87
N GLU A 95 -3.37 -9.42 20.62
CA GLU A 95 -4.68 -10.02 20.31
C GLU A 95 -4.65 -11.55 20.49
N LEU A 96 -3.53 -12.20 20.15
CA LEU A 96 -3.38 -13.66 20.26
C LEU A 96 -3.22 -14.13 21.71
N ALA A 97 -2.53 -13.38 22.57
CA ALA A 97 -2.07 -13.87 23.87
C ALA A 97 -3.19 -14.37 24.80
N GLY A 98 -4.32 -13.67 24.86
CA GLY A 98 -5.45 -14.06 25.71
C GLY A 98 -6.13 -15.35 25.24
N PRO A 99 -6.69 -15.37 24.01
CA PRO A 99 -7.33 -16.56 23.44
C PRO A 99 -6.42 -17.79 23.39
N LEU A 100 -5.14 -17.60 23.08
CA LEU A 100 -4.16 -18.70 23.07
C LEU A 100 -3.91 -19.24 24.48
N THR A 101 -3.89 -18.38 25.50
CA THR A 101 -3.78 -18.82 26.91
C THR A 101 -5.02 -19.61 27.31
N ALA A 102 -6.22 -19.13 26.95
CA ALA A 102 -7.47 -19.85 27.24
C ALA A 102 -7.51 -21.23 26.56
N LEU A 103 -7.06 -21.33 25.29
CA LEU A 103 -6.93 -22.61 24.59
C LEU A 103 -5.97 -23.56 25.32
N ALA A 104 -4.83 -23.04 25.78
CA ALA A 104 -3.82 -23.83 26.46
C ALA A 104 -4.21 -24.20 27.90
N GLU A 105 -5.02 -23.40 28.60
CA GLU A 105 -5.54 -23.74 29.93
C GLU A 105 -6.67 -24.77 29.86
N ALA A 106 -7.56 -24.66 28.86
CA ALA A 106 -8.60 -25.65 28.63
C ALA A 106 -8.02 -27.02 28.25
N ASP A 107 -6.85 -27.02 27.62
CA ASP A 107 -6.22 -28.24 27.13
C ASP A 107 -4.68 -28.11 27.21
N PRO A 108 -4.08 -28.39 28.38
CA PRO A 108 -2.66 -28.11 28.68
C PRO A 108 -1.65 -28.82 27.78
N PRO A 109 -0.74 -28.08 27.11
CA PRO A 109 0.42 -28.66 26.45
C PRO A 109 1.59 -28.88 27.42
N ASP A 110 2.46 -29.84 27.12
CA ASP A 110 3.72 -30.09 27.84
C ASP A 110 4.84 -29.14 27.37
N VAL A 111 4.77 -28.68 26.12
CA VAL A 111 5.76 -27.81 25.49
C VAL A 111 5.09 -26.91 24.44
N VAL A 112 5.56 -25.67 24.34
CA VAL A 112 5.14 -24.73 23.29
C VAL A 112 6.25 -24.55 22.28
N VAL A 113 5.98 -24.82 21.00
CA VAL A 113 6.87 -24.45 19.89
C VAL A 113 6.34 -23.14 19.29
N HIS A 114 7.18 -22.15 19.07
CA HIS A 114 6.76 -20.91 18.42
C HIS A 114 7.80 -20.42 17.42
N GLU A 115 7.34 -19.71 16.39
CA GLU A 115 8.21 -18.98 15.46
C GLU A 115 8.53 -17.56 15.97
N PRO A 116 9.55 -16.88 15.42
CA PRO A 116 10.06 -15.61 15.97
C PRO A 116 9.03 -14.48 16.10
N LEU A 117 8.00 -14.43 15.26
CA LEU A 117 6.94 -13.41 15.29
C LEU A 117 5.67 -13.87 16.03
N ALA A 118 5.65 -15.09 16.56
CA ALA A 118 4.55 -15.67 17.35
C ALA A 118 4.84 -15.65 18.86
N VAL A 119 5.34 -14.52 19.37
CA VAL A 119 5.77 -14.34 20.78
C VAL A 119 4.66 -14.63 21.80
N ALA A 120 3.39 -14.58 21.41
CA ALA A 120 2.27 -15.04 22.23
C ALA A 120 2.44 -16.49 22.71
N GLY A 121 3.08 -17.36 21.93
CA GLY A 121 3.43 -18.71 22.37
C GLY A 121 4.41 -18.72 23.55
N ALA A 122 5.44 -17.86 23.52
CA ALA A 122 6.35 -17.70 24.65
C ALA A 122 5.66 -17.11 25.90
N VAL A 123 4.68 -16.22 25.71
CA VAL A 123 3.84 -15.70 26.82
C VAL A 123 3.05 -16.84 27.47
N VAL A 124 2.43 -17.72 26.67
CA VAL A 124 1.65 -18.87 27.16
C VAL A 124 2.55 -19.86 27.91
N ALA A 125 3.71 -20.19 27.34
CA ALA A 125 4.68 -21.07 27.99
C ALA A 125 5.12 -20.52 29.36
N ALA A 126 5.45 -19.23 29.42
CA ALA A 126 5.81 -18.55 30.65
C ALA A 126 4.67 -18.55 31.68
N ARG A 127 3.42 -18.40 31.23
CA ARG A 127 2.23 -18.40 32.09
C ARG A 127 1.93 -19.79 32.67
N LEU A 128 2.15 -20.85 31.89
CA LEU A 128 1.91 -22.22 32.33
C LEU A 128 3.11 -22.84 33.06
N GLY A 129 4.27 -22.17 33.04
CA GLY A 129 5.50 -22.69 33.65
C GLY A 129 6.11 -23.87 32.88
N ILE A 130 5.86 -23.95 31.57
CA ILE A 130 6.31 -25.04 30.69
C ILE A 130 7.40 -24.55 29.72
N PRO A 131 8.23 -25.46 29.17
CA PRO A 131 9.28 -25.08 28.23
C PRO A 131 8.73 -24.47 26.93
N ALA A 132 9.43 -23.45 26.44
CA ALA A 132 9.24 -22.88 25.10
C ALA A 132 10.38 -23.30 24.18
N VAL A 133 10.06 -23.68 22.95
CA VAL A 133 11.01 -23.97 21.87
C VAL A 133 10.84 -22.92 20.78
N LEU A 134 11.92 -22.23 20.43
CA LEU A 134 11.94 -21.27 19.34
C LEU A 134 12.36 -21.96 18.05
N GLN A 135 11.44 -22.10 17.10
CA GLN A 135 11.76 -22.53 15.73
C GLN A 135 12.13 -21.31 14.89
N ASP A 136 13.41 -20.95 14.85
CA ASP A 136 13.95 -19.85 14.05
C ASP A 136 14.00 -20.21 12.56
N ASN A 137 12.88 -19.95 11.89
CA ASN A 137 12.60 -20.27 10.50
C ASN A 137 12.69 -19.05 9.58
N THR A 138 13.41 -17.99 9.98
CA THR A 138 13.52 -16.74 9.22
C THR A 138 14.97 -16.42 8.82
N LEU A 139 15.13 -15.58 7.79
CA LEU A 139 16.44 -15.05 7.40
C LEU A 139 16.97 -13.97 8.33
N PHE A 140 16.12 -13.43 9.22
CA PHE A 140 16.54 -12.52 10.29
C PHE A 140 16.86 -13.32 11.55
N ASP A 141 17.61 -12.76 12.49
CA ASP A 141 17.85 -13.45 13.75
C ASP A 141 16.54 -13.55 14.55
N GLY A 142 16.07 -14.78 14.78
CA GLY A 142 14.84 -15.02 15.51
C GLY A 142 14.85 -14.45 16.94
N HIS A 143 16.01 -14.43 17.61
CA HIS A 143 16.15 -13.83 18.94
C HIS A 143 15.86 -12.32 18.89
N ASP A 144 16.40 -11.62 17.89
CA ASP A 144 16.19 -10.17 17.72
C ASP A 144 14.73 -9.84 17.37
N LEU A 145 14.09 -10.68 16.57
CA LEU A 145 12.67 -10.54 16.24
C LEU A 145 11.77 -10.77 17.46
N VAL A 146 12.07 -11.78 18.28
CA VAL A 146 11.37 -12.03 19.55
C VAL A 146 11.56 -10.84 20.48
N ALA A 147 12.79 -10.35 20.65
CA ALA A 147 13.09 -9.21 21.51
C ALA A 147 12.39 -7.92 21.03
N ALA A 148 12.38 -7.65 19.72
CA ALA A 148 11.68 -6.50 19.15
C ALA A 148 10.16 -6.57 19.39
N THR A 149 9.57 -7.74 19.20
CA THR A 149 8.14 -7.98 19.41
C THR A 149 7.77 -7.89 20.89
N ALA A 150 8.57 -8.50 21.78
CA ALA A 150 8.40 -8.47 23.23
C ALA A 150 8.54 -7.05 23.84
N ARG A 151 9.31 -6.15 23.21
CA ARG A 151 9.43 -4.74 23.62
C ARG A 151 8.14 -3.93 23.38
N SER A 152 7.21 -4.42 22.56
CA SER A 152 5.99 -3.69 22.22
C SER A 152 5.13 -3.39 23.47
N PRO A 153 4.71 -2.13 23.69
CA PRO A 153 3.86 -1.77 24.83
C PRO A 153 2.53 -2.53 24.85
N ARG A 154 1.97 -2.85 23.67
CA ARG A 154 0.70 -3.58 23.55
C ARG A 154 0.85 -5.01 24.04
N LEU A 155 1.86 -5.74 23.55
CA LEU A 155 2.15 -7.10 24.01
C LEU A 155 2.52 -7.12 25.49
N ARG A 156 3.39 -6.21 25.94
CA ARG A 156 3.76 -6.12 27.36
C ARG A 156 2.54 -5.92 28.28
N ARG A 157 1.56 -5.12 27.85
CA ARG A 157 0.32 -4.93 28.61
C ARG A 157 -0.54 -6.19 28.61
N ALA A 158 -0.63 -6.88 27.48
CA ALA A 158 -1.35 -8.16 27.39
C ALA A 158 -0.70 -9.24 28.27
N ALA A 159 0.62 -9.43 28.17
CA ALA A 159 1.38 -10.39 28.98
C ALA A 159 1.23 -10.11 30.49
N ARG A 160 1.31 -8.85 30.93
CA ARG A 160 1.10 -8.50 32.35
C ARG A 160 -0.30 -8.83 32.85
N ARG A 161 -1.35 -8.66 32.03
CA ARG A 161 -2.72 -9.08 32.41
C ARG A 161 -2.82 -10.59 32.61
N LEU A 162 -1.97 -11.35 31.95
CA LEU A 162 -1.85 -12.79 32.12
C LEU A 162 -0.89 -13.17 33.25
N GLY A 163 -0.32 -12.21 34.00
CA GLY A 163 0.63 -12.50 35.08
C GLY A 163 2.08 -12.69 34.63
N VAL A 164 2.40 -12.44 33.35
CA VAL A 164 3.76 -12.60 32.81
C VAL A 164 4.46 -11.23 32.75
N SER A 165 5.46 -11.04 33.60
CA SER A 165 6.26 -9.81 33.68
C SER A 165 7.51 -9.84 32.79
N ARG A 166 8.08 -11.03 32.58
CA ARG A 166 9.26 -11.28 31.76
C ARG A 166 9.10 -12.61 31.02
N LEU A 167 9.59 -12.65 29.78
CA LEU A 167 9.69 -13.90 29.01
C LEU A 167 11.00 -14.62 29.37
N PRO A 168 10.94 -15.89 29.79
CA PRO A 168 12.12 -16.74 29.89
C PRO A 168 12.79 -16.93 28.52
N PRO A 169 14.10 -17.20 28.47
CA PRO A 169 14.72 -17.67 27.23
C PRO A 169 14.09 -19.02 26.81
N PRO A 170 14.02 -19.31 25.51
CA PRO A 170 13.55 -20.62 25.05
C PRO A 170 14.50 -21.71 25.56
N ALA A 171 13.92 -22.86 25.94
CA ALA A 171 14.67 -24.03 26.37
C ALA A 171 15.53 -24.60 25.23
N VAL A 172 15.01 -24.55 24.01
CA VAL A 172 15.73 -24.96 22.78
C VAL A 172 15.45 -23.94 21.67
N ARG A 173 16.47 -23.62 20.88
CA ARG A 173 16.34 -22.86 19.64
C ARG A 173 16.70 -23.76 18.47
N LEU A 174 15.76 -23.98 17.56
CA LEU A 174 15.94 -24.75 16.34
C LEU A 174 16.15 -23.76 15.17
N VAL A 175 17.30 -23.83 14.49
CA VAL A 175 17.68 -22.90 13.43
C VAL A 175 17.57 -23.59 12.07
N THR A 176 16.71 -23.07 11.18
CA THR A 176 16.56 -23.64 9.83
C THR A 176 17.33 -22.90 8.76
N ALA A 177 17.81 -21.69 9.05
CA ALA A 177 18.56 -20.89 8.09
C ALA A 177 19.96 -21.47 7.89
N PRO A 178 20.41 -21.71 6.64
CA PRO A 178 21.71 -22.31 6.39
C PRO A 178 22.85 -21.33 6.72
N PRO A 179 23.95 -21.78 7.35
CA PRO A 179 25.05 -20.89 7.76
C PRO A 179 25.68 -20.08 6.62
N GLY A 180 25.67 -20.61 5.40
CA GLY A 180 26.18 -19.89 4.22
C GLY A 180 25.34 -18.66 3.81
N LEU A 181 24.10 -18.53 4.28
CA LEU A 181 23.25 -17.36 4.01
C LEU A 181 23.24 -16.34 5.14
N VAL A 182 23.28 -16.80 6.39
CA VAL A 182 23.04 -15.95 7.56
C VAL A 182 24.19 -15.94 8.57
N GLY A 183 25.30 -16.62 8.26
CA GLY A 183 26.37 -16.90 9.21
C GLY A 183 25.98 -17.98 10.22
N THR A 184 26.88 -18.28 11.15
CA THR A 184 26.61 -19.18 12.27
C THR A 184 25.66 -18.51 13.26
N ARG A 185 24.56 -19.19 13.62
CA ARG A 185 23.63 -18.76 14.67
C ARG A 185 23.66 -19.73 15.84
N THR A 186 23.42 -19.22 17.04
CA THR A 186 23.28 -20.05 18.25
C THR A 186 21.99 -20.85 18.19
N GLY A 187 22.07 -22.16 18.49
CA GLY A 187 20.93 -23.08 18.50
C GLY A 187 21.23 -24.37 17.74
N GLU A 188 20.31 -25.32 17.83
CA GLU A 188 20.40 -26.61 17.16
C GLU A 188 19.98 -26.48 15.69
N PRO A 189 20.77 -27.00 14.73
CA PRO A 189 20.40 -26.97 13.33
C PRO A 189 19.21 -27.89 13.07
N LEU A 190 18.17 -27.35 12.43
CA LEU A 190 17.01 -28.11 11.95
C LEU A 190 16.94 -28.00 10.43
N ARG A 191 16.98 -29.14 9.73
CA ARG A 191 16.93 -29.15 8.26
C ARG A 191 15.61 -28.54 7.77
N PRO A 192 15.62 -27.47 6.95
CA PRO A 192 14.39 -26.94 6.37
C PRO A 192 13.82 -27.94 5.38
N VAL A 193 12.56 -28.35 5.60
CA VAL A 193 11.78 -29.17 4.69
C VAL A 193 10.64 -28.32 4.14
N PRO A 194 10.43 -28.23 2.82
CA PRO A 194 9.34 -27.44 2.27
C PRO A 194 8.00 -28.16 2.48
N PHE A 195 7.07 -27.53 3.20
CA PHE A 195 5.68 -27.96 3.19
C PHE A 195 5.04 -27.59 1.85
N SER A 196 4.60 -28.60 1.13
CA SER A 196 4.17 -28.45 -0.26
C SER A 196 2.66 -28.56 -0.45
N GLY A 197 1.89 -28.87 0.59
CA GLY A 197 0.46 -29.23 0.52
C GLY A 197 0.22 -30.73 0.26
N THR A 198 -1.05 -31.14 0.26
CA THR A 198 -1.46 -32.56 0.18
C THR A 198 -1.97 -33.01 -1.20
N GLY A 199 -1.64 -32.30 -2.29
CA GLY A 199 -2.16 -32.64 -3.62
C GLY A 199 -1.17 -33.30 -4.56
N GLY A 200 -1.70 -33.85 -5.65
CA GLY A 200 -0.90 -34.46 -6.71
C GLY A 200 0.02 -33.44 -7.40
N LEU A 201 1.12 -33.89 -8.00
CA LEU A 201 1.99 -33.07 -8.84
C LEU A 201 1.33 -32.88 -10.22
N PRO A 202 1.33 -31.68 -10.85
CA PRO A 202 0.70 -31.53 -12.15
C PRO A 202 1.50 -32.33 -13.17
N GLU A 203 0.81 -33.03 -14.06
CA GLU A 203 1.47 -33.88 -15.05
C GLU A 203 2.48 -33.08 -15.90
N CYS A 204 2.12 -31.84 -16.24
CA CYS A 204 3.02 -30.97 -16.98
C CYS A 204 4.30 -30.62 -16.20
N LEU A 205 4.29 -30.63 -14.88
CA LEU A 205 5.49 -30.46 -14.06
C LEU A 205 6.30 -31.75 -13.93
N ALA A 206 5.66 -32.91 -14.02
CA ALA A 206 6.28 -34.24 -13.92
C ALA A 206 7.06 -34.65 -15.19
N ARG A 207 6.66 -34.18 -16.37
CA ARG A 207 7.32 -34.55 -17.64
C ARG A 207 8.72 -33.91 -17.79
N PRO A 208 9.74 -34.66 -18.29
CA PRO A 208 11.05 -34.13 -18.68
C PRO A 208 10.90 -33.00 -19.71
N ARG A 209 11.84 -32.03 -19.72
CA ARG A 209 11.79 -30.92 -20.68
C ARG A 209 13.08 -30.74 -21.45
N HIS A 210 12.91 -30.40 -22.73
CA HIS A 210 13.98 -30.03 -23.65
C HIS A 210 14.31 -28.53 -23.62
N ARG A 211 13.65 -27.74 -22.77
CA ARG A 211 13.85 -26.29 -22.64
C ARG A 211 13.89 -25.86 -21.17
N PRO A 212 14.63 -24.79 -20.83
CA PRO A 212 14.63 -24.24 -19.49
C PRO A 212 13.23 -23.86 -19.01
N ARG A 213 12.98 -24.04 -17.71
CA ARG A 213 11.70 -23.74 -17.06
C ARG A 213 11.93 -22.72 -15.95
N LEU A 214 11.20 -21.61 -16.01
CA LEU A 214 11.24 -20.57 -15.00
C LEU A 214 9.99 -20.64 -14.10
N LEU A 215 10.21 -20.70 -12.79
CA LEU A 215 9.16 -20.52 -11.79
C LEU A 215 9.13 -19.06 -11.34
N VAL A 216 7.97 -18.42 -11.53
CA VAL A 216 7.70 -17.07 -11.01
C VAL A 216 6.65 -17.18 -9.91
N SER A 217 7.00 -16.70 -8.72
CA SER A 217 6.14 -16.72 -7.54
C SER A 217 6.21 -15.40 -6.78
N HIS A 218 5.16 -15.09 -6.03
CA HIS A 218 5.08 -13.94 -5.14
C HIS A 218 4.61 -14.36 -3.74
N SER A 219 4.72 -13.44 -2.78
CA SER A 219 4.29 -13.69 -1.40
C SER A 219 2.83 -14.13 -1.31
N THR A 220 2.54 -14.99 -0.33
CA THR A 220 1.18 -15.41 0.01
C THR A 220 0.41 -14.36 0.81
N ALA A 221 1.10 -13.34 1.33
CA ALA A 221 0.46 -12.15 1.88
C ALA A 221 0.05 -11.23 0.73
N GLY A 222 -1.25 -10.93 0.63
CA GLY A 222 -1.79 -10.00 -0.36
C GLY A 222 -1.20 -8.60 -0.16
N GLY A 223 -0.13 -8.28 -0.89
CA GLY A 223 0.36 -6.90 -0.98
C GLY A 223 -0.63 -6.04 -1.78
N SER A 224 -0.60 -4.73 -1.55
CA SER A 224 -1.48 -3.73 -2.18
C SER A 224 -1.43 -3.67 -3.72
N GLY A 225 -0.51 -4.40 -4.37
CA GLY A 225 -0.37 -4.48 -5.82
C GLY A 225 -0.82 -5.79 -6.48
N GLY A 226 -1.36 -6.76 -5.72
CA GLY A 226 -1.75 -8.07 -6.25
C GLY A 226 -0.64 -8.75 -7.07
N ALA A 227 -1.00 -9.48 -8.14
CA ALA A 227 -0.03 -10.08 -9.07
C ALA A 227 0.55 -9.10 -10.11
N GLY A 228 0.25 -7.80 -10.03
CA GLY A 228 0.65 -6.81 -11.04
C GLY A 228 2.18 -6.67 -11.20
N HIS A 229 2.92 -6.83 -10.10
CA HIS A 229 4.38 -6.80 -10.08
C HIS A 229 5.04 -8.02 -10.76
N LEU A 230 4.29 -9.08 -11.05
CA LEU A 230 4.78 -10.23 -11.81
C LEU A 230 4.77 -9.97 -13.32
N ARG A 231 4.00 -8.99 -13.80
CA ARG A 231 3.90 -8.69 -15.25
C ARG A 231 5.21 -8.22 -15.87
N PRO A 232 6.00 -7.32 -15.25
CA PRO A 232 7.33 -6.96 -15.75
C PRO A 232 8.29 -8.15 -15.79
N VAL A 233 8.22 -9.05 -14.80
CA VAL A 233 9.04 -10.27 -14.75
C VAL A 233 8.66 -11.20 -15.91
N LEU A 234 7.37 -11.43 -16.14
CA LEU A 234 6.88 -12.24 -17.26
C LEU A 234 7.20 -11.61 -18.63
N ALA A 235 7.16 -10.28 -18.74
CA ALA A 235 7.53 -9.56 -19.97
C ALA A 235 9.03 -9.65 -20.27
N ALA A 236 9.89 -9.52 -19.25
CA ALA A 236 11.34 -9.70 -19.40
C ALA A 236 11.72 -11.12 -19.86
N VAL A 237 10.96 -12.12 -19.41
CA VAL A 237 11.14 -13.54 -19.78
C VAL A 237 10.66 -13.82 -21.21
N ARG A 238 9.68 -13.06 -21.73
CA ARG A 238 9.22 -13.17 -23.13
C ARG A 238 10.19 -12.56 -24.14
N GLY A 239 10.97 -11.56 -23.72
CA GLY A 239 12.00 -10.91 -24.56
C GLY A 239 13.32 -11.69 -24.65
N SER A 240 13.50 -12.72 -23.82
CA SER A 240 14.60 -13.67 -23.91
C SER A 240 14.11 -14.96 -24.58
N THR A 241 14.96 -15.63 -25.38
CA THR A 241 14.71 -16.83 -26.21
C THR A 241 13.75 -17.88 -25.62
N PRO A 242 13.12 -18.77 -26.43
CA PRO A 242 11.80 -19.31 -26.12
C PRO A 242 11.81 -20.24 -24.90
N THR A 243 11.48 -19.68 -23.73
CA THR A 243 11.52 -20.34 -22.43
C THR A 243 10.09 -20.68 -21.99
N SER A 244 9.85 -21.87 -21.44
CA SER A 244 8.52 -22.21 -20.89
C SER A 244 8.34 -21.54 -19.53
N CYS A 245 7.34 -20.68 -19.39
CA CYS A 245 7.08 -19.93 -18.17
C CYS A 245 5.86 -20.51 -17.44
N SER A 246 6.01 -20.81 -16.15
CA SER A 246 4.91 -21.23 -15.27
C SER A 246 4.77 -20.22 -14.14
N SER A 247 3.63 -19.52 -14.09
CA SER A 247 3.28 -18.65 -12.97
C SER A 247 2.53 -19.44 -11.91
N ALA A 248 2.96 -19.38 -10.65
CA ALA A 248 2.20 -19.92 -9.54
C ALA A 248 1.45 -18.78 -8.83
N ARG A 249 0.19 -18.55 -9.20
CA ARG A 249 -0.81 -17.97 -8.28
C ARG A 249 -1.38 -19.13 -7.48
N ARG A 250 -1.67 -18.92 -6.19
CA ARG A 250 -2.33 -19.96 -5.39
C ARG A 250 -3.64 -20.45 -6.07
N PRO A 251 -3.93 -21.76 -6.10
CA PRO A 251 -3.03 -22.82 -6.46
C PRO A 251 -3.49 -23.41 -7.81
N ALA A 252 -3.06 -22.80 -8.91
CA ALA A 252 -3.18 -23.39 -10.24
C ALA A 252 -1.89 -23.08 -11.02
N CYS A 253 -1.02 -24.07 -11.13
CA CYS A 253 0.02 -24.04 -12.15
C CYS A 253 -0.62 -24.40 -13.49
N THR A 254 -1.02 -23.40 -14.27
CA THR A 254 -1.38 -23.63 -15.68
C THR A 254 -0.09 -23.68 -16.49
N CYS A 255 0.23 -24.84 -17.05
CA CYS A 255 1.32 -24.96 -18.02
C CYS A 255 0.87 -24.36 -19.35
N LEU A 256 1.09 -23.05 -19.53
CA LEU A 256 0.94 -22.39 -20.82
C LEU A 256 2.03 -22.91 -21.77
N ARG A 257 1.68 -23.80 -22.70
CA ARG A 257 2.37 -23.86 -23.99
C ARG A 257 2.08 -22.53 -24.70
N ALA A 258 3.00 -22.07 -25.54
CA ALA A 258 2.86 -20.84 -26.32
C ALA A 258 1.81 -20.95 -27.46
N SER A 259 0.74 -21.69 -27.23
CA SER A 259 -0.42 -21.87 -28.09
C SER A 259 -1.61 -22.20 -27.19
N ALA A 260 -2.76 -21.58 -27.47
CA ALA A 260 -4.00 -21.49 -26.66
C ALA A 260 -4.35 -22.72 -25.76
N PRO A 261 -5.01 -22.51 -24.60
CA PRO A 261 -5.46 -23.62 -23.78
C PRO A 261 -6.76 -24.25 -24.33
N PRO A 262 -6.92 -25.59 -24.28
CA PRO A 262 -8.16 -26.27 -24.65
C PRO A 262 -9.25 -26.11 -23.57
N ALA A 263 -10.51 -26.30 -24.01
CA ALA A 263 -11.74 -25.85 -23.36
C ALA A 263 -12.29 -26.71 -22.21
N ASP A 264 -11.66 -27.82 -21.82
CA ASP A 264 -12.22 -28.72 -20.81
C ASP A 264 -11.19 -29.13 -19.75
N CYS A 265 -11.31 -28.57 -18.54
CA CYS A 265 -10.66 -29.11 -17.34
C CYS A 265 -11.41 -28.70 -16.05
N ARG A 266 -12.00 -29.68 -15.36
CA ARG A 266 -12.48 -29.56 -13.97
C ARG A 266 -11.31 -29.47 -12.98
N TRP A 267 -11.49 -28.66 -11.94
CA TRP A 267 -10.46 -28.27 -10.97
C TRP A 267 -10.25 -29.29 -9.82
N PRO A 268 -9.03 -29.82 -9.58
CA PRO A 268 -8.68 -30.45 -8.32
C PRO A 268 -8.05 -29.46 -7.32
N ARG A 269 -8.37 -29.63 -6.04
CA ARG A 269 -8.17 -28.67 -4.93
C ARG A 269 -6.80 -28.65 -4.22
N ARG A 270 -5.75 -29.34 -4.68
CA ARG A 270 -4.56 -29.56 -3.84
C ARG A 270 -3.29 -29.64 -4.69
N TRP A 271 -2.14 -29.21 -4.16
CA TRP A 271 -0.83 -29.38 -4.82
C TRP A 271 0.28 -29.84 -3.86
N ARG A 272 1.34 -30.44 -4.45
CA ARG A 272 2.72 -30.60 -3.95
C ARG A 272 3.66 -29.93 -4.97
N MET A 273 4.64 -29.14 -4.55
CA MET A 273 5.73 -28.66 -5.42
C MET A 273 7.03 -29.41 -5.10
N ARG A 274 7.44 -30.33 -5.96
CA ARG A 274 8.85 -30.73 -6.07
C ARG A 274 9.52 -29.79 -7.07
N MET A 275 10.53 -29.03 -6.63
CA MET A 275 11.32 -28.12 -7.46
C MET A 275 12.37 -28.72 -8.44
N PRO A 276 12.66 -30.03 -8.58
CA PRO A 276 13.81 -30.48 -9.36
C PRO A 276 13.73 -30.18 -10.87
N SER A 277 12.59 -29.71 -11.38
CA SER A 277 12.36 -29.48 -12.81
C SER A 277 12.49 -28.01 -13.26
N CYS A 278 12.82 -27.08 -12.36
CA CYS A 278 13.00 -25.67 -12.69
C CYS A 278 14.49 -25.33 -12.81
N THR A 279 14.86 -24.62 -13.89
CA THR A 279 16.24 -24.20 -14.14
C THR A 279 16.62 -22.98 -13.28
N THR A 280 15.64 -22.14 -12.92
CA THR A 280 15.85 -20.96 -12.09
C THR A 280 14.54 -20.53 -11.41
N ALA A 281 14.64 -19.95 -10.21
CA ALA A 281 13.54 -19.29 -9.51
C ALA A 281 13.91 -17.80 -9.32
N ALA A 282 12.99 -16.90 -9.68
CA ALA A 282 13.22 -15.45 -9.56
C ALA A 282 12.26 -14.86 -8.51
N PRO A 283 12.75 -14.31 -7.39
CA PRO A 283 11.94 -13.48 -6.50
C PRO A 283 11.64 -12.14 -7.21
N GLY A 284 10.42 -11.61 -7.03
CA GLY A 284 10.03 -10.32 -7.60
C GLY A 284 10.94 -9.17 -7.14
N PRO A 285 11.10 -8.10 -7.94
CA PRO A 285 12.06 -7.04 -7.63
C PRO A 285 11.62 -6.16 -6.45
N CYS A 286 12.54 -5.90 -5.52
CA CYS A 286 12.52 -4.73 -4.63
C CYS A 286 13.27 -3.59 -5.34
N SER A 287 12.56 -2.52 -5.73
CA SER A 287 13.13 -1.31 -6.36
C SER A 287 13.24 -0.17 -5.33
N PRO A 288 14.19 0.79 -5.45
CA PRO A 288 14.34 1.72 -6.57
C PRO A 288 15.73 1.67 -7.28
N PRO A 289 15.94 2.37 -8.42
CA PRO A 289 16.95 2.04 -9.40
C PRO A 289 18.35 2.55 -9.01
N TRP A 290 19.37 1.71 -9.17
CA TRP A 290 20.76 2.15 -9.21
C TRP A 290 21.14 2.58 -10.63
N PRO A 291 21.95 3.64 -10.79
CA PRO A 291 22.43 4.08 -12.09
C PRO A 291 23.39 3.05 -12.70
N ARG A 292 23.16 2.72 -13.97
CA ARG A 292 23.98 1.78 -14.75
C ARG A 292 25.41 2.31 -14.92
N ALA A 293 26.38 1.71 -14.24
CA ALA A 293 27.78 1.78 -14.65
C ALA A 293 28.01 0.75 -15.76
N ARG A 294 28.42 1.21 -16.95
CA ARG A 294 28.87 0.36 -18.04
C ARG A 294 30.29 -0.11 -17.72
N HIS A 295 30.45 -1.37 -17.32
CA HIS A 295 31.74 -2.05 -17.41
C HIS A 295 31.56 -3.36 -18.16
N SER A 296 32.07 -3.35 -19.39
CA SER A 296 32.29 -4.52 -20.24
C SER A 296 33.34 -5.42 -19.60
N TRP A 297 32.98 -6.66 -19.30
CA TRP A 297 33.92 -7.73 -18.99
C TRP A 297 33.85 -8.79 -20.11
N PRO A 298 35.01 -9.27 -20.61
CA PRO A 298 35.06 -10.24 -21.70
C PRO A 298 34.73 -11.67 -21.22
N CYS A 299 34.02 -12.43 -22.07
CA CYS A 299 33.81 -13.87 -21.91
C CYS A 299 35.13 -14.64 -21.96
N PRO A 300 35.37 -15.62 -21.08
CA PRO A 300 36.29 -16.71 -21.36
C PRO A 300 35.52 -17.91 -21.92
N GLY A 301 36.11 -18.50 -22.97
CA GLY A 301 35.54 -19.58 -23.77
C GLY A 301 35.55 -20.96 -23.11
N ARG A 302 35.03 -21.90 -23.89
CA ARG A 302 34.97 -23.35 -23.62
C ARG A 302 36.33 -23.89 -23.19
N ALA A 303 36.33 -24.67 -22.10
CA ALA A 303 37.32 -25.71 -21.86
C ALA A 303 36.61 -26.98 -21.39
N THR A 304 37.12 -28.10 -21.89
CA THR A 304 36.61 -29.47 -21.90
C THR A 304 36.70 -30.18 -20.55
N ALA A 305 35.96 -31.30 -20.48
CA ALA A 305 35.91 -32.25 -19.37
C ALA A 305 37.29 -32.76 -18.91
N ALA A 306 37.45 -32.98 -17.60
CA ALA A 306 37.91 -34.24 -17.00
C ALA A 306 38.09 -34.13 -15.48
N THR A 307 37.76 -35.24 -14.80
CA THR A 307 38.36 -35.79 -13.57
C THR A 307 38.08 -35.17 -12.19
N THR A 308 37.39 -35.99 -11.41
CA THR A 308 37.32 -36.05 -9.94
C THR A 308 38.68 -36.15 -9.25
N PRO A 309 38.78 -35.68 -8.00
CA PRO A 309 39.33 -36.53 -6.92
C PRO A 309 38.47 -36.42 -5.64
N ARG A 310 37.87 -37.51 -5.16
CA ARG A 310 38.40 -38.46 -4.15
C ARG A 310 38.79 -37.79 -2.83
N TRP A 311 37.86 -37.84 -1.87
CA TRP A 311 38.09 -37.64 -0.44
C TRP A 311 38.70 -38.88 0.19
N SER A 312 39.65 -38.69 1.11
CA SER A 312 39.85 -39.59 2.25
C SER A 312 40.45 -38.84 3.45
N PRO A 313 40.08 -39.21 4.69
CA PRO A 313 40.22 -38.41 5.91
C PRO A 313 41.42 -38.85 6.77
N ARG A 314 41.84 -38.03 7.76
CA ARG A 314 42.42 -38.46 9.07
C ARG A 314 42.78 -37.27 10.00
N PRO A 315 43.01 -37.48 11.32
CA PRO A 315 42.20 -36.85 12.38
C PRO A 315 43.01 -36.07 13.46
N GLU A 316 42.26 -35.45 14.37
CA GLU A 316 42.52 -35.17 15.81
C GLU A 316 43.92 -34.74 16.30
N ARG A 317 43.97 -33.60 17.02
CA ARG A 317 44.25 -33.61 18.49
C ARG A 317 43.98 -32.26 19.17
N ALA A 318 43.66 -32.38 20.45
CA ALA A 318 43.10 -31.43 21.41
C ALA A 318 44.10 -30.41 22.01
N SER A 319 43.58 -29.21 22.35
CA SER A 319 43.63 -28.42 23.64
C SER A 319 44.92 -28.36 24.50
N PRO A 320 45.07 -27.45 25.52
CA PRO A 320 44.23 -26.34 26.01
C PRO A 320 44.99 -25.01 26.36
N TYR A 321 44.22 -23.95 26.67
CA TYR A 321 44.54 -22.67 27.37
C TYR A 321 45.38 -22.83 28.68
N PRO A 322 45.96 -21.80 29.39
CA PRO A 322 45.29 -20.50 29.64
C PRO A 322 46.11 -19.22 30.06
N ARG A 323 45.36 -18.12 30.28
CA ARG A 323 45.56 -16.92 31.16
C ARG A 323 46.56 -15.80 30.79
N GLY A 324 46.00 -14.58 30.73
CA GLY A 324 46.34 -13.51 31.69
C GLY A 324 47.01 -12.25 31.11
N GLY A 325 46.41 -11.07 31.37
CA GLY A 325 47.14 -9.79 31.35
C GLY A 325 46.39 -8.59 30.79
N SER A 326 45.64 -7.89 31.64
CA SER A 326 45.47 -6.42 31.64
C SER A 326 46.01 -5.93 33.01
N PRO A 327 46.35 -4.63 33.26
CA PRO A 327 46.06 -3.39 32.51
C PRO A 327 47.25 -2.37 32.49
N ALA A 328 46.93 -1.09 32.16
CA ALA A 328 47.71 0.16 32.34
C ALA A 328 48.51 0.65 31.10
N HIS A 329 48.00 1.67 30.40
CA HIS A 329 48.30 3.10 30.56
C HIS A 329 49.63 3.55 29.94
N SER A 330 49.54 4.18 28.76
CA SER A 330 50.42 5.28 28.38
C SER A 330 49.61 6.33 27.62
N SER A 331 49.62 7.52 28.20
CA SER A 331 49.06 8.78 27.76
C SER A 331 49.85 9.43 26.61
N ASN A 332 49.19 10.43 26.01
CA ASN A 332 49.71 11.60 25.28
C ASN A 332 50.00 11.49 23.78
N GLY A 333 49.21 12.26 23.03
CA GLY A 333 49.39 12.56 21.62
C GLY A 333 48.22 13.33 21.01
N SER A 334 47.74 14.38 21.67
CA SER A 334 46.95 15.44 21.03
C SER A 334 47.88 16.43 20.30
N TRP A 335 47.28 17.29 19.46
CA TRP A 335 47.88 18.36 18.63
C TRP A 335 48.43 17.84 17.28
N ALA A 336 48.22 18.43 16.11
CA ALA A 336 47.54 19.65 15.70
C ALA A 336 47.35 19.62 14.16
N THR A 337 46.31 20.27 13.67
CA THR A 337 46.23 20.84 12.30
C THR A 337 47.38 21.82 12.05
N PRO A 338 48.02 21.82 10.85
CA PRO A 338 48.09 23.04 10.01
C PRO A 338 48.36 22.76 8.49
N PRO A 339 48.61 23.75 7.61
CA PRO A 339 47.90 25.01 7.38
C PRO A 339 47.53 25.29 5.90
N CYS A 340 46.80 26.39 5.73
CA CYS A 340 46.45 27.13 4.52
C CYS A 340 47.52 27.27 3.42
N ALA A 341 47.05 27.21 2.16
CA ALA A 341 47.51 28.12 1.10
C ALA A 341 46.30 28.66 0.31
N ARG A 342 46.13 29.98 0.37
CA ARG A 342 45.08 30.79 -0.29
C ARG A 342 45.42 31.02 -1.76
N ARG A 343 44.41 31.11 -2.64
CA ARG A 343 44.33 32.04 -3.79
C ARG A 343 42.91 32.07 -4.39
N PRO A 344 42.49 33.12 -5.11
CA PRO A 344 41.51 34.06 -4.59
C PRO A 344 40.19 34.12 -5.37
N VAL A 345 39.19 34.71 -4.71
CA VAL A 345 37.91 35.17 -5.26
C VAL A 345 38.16 36.29 -6.28
N ARG A 346 37.55 36.19 -7.46
CA ARG A 346 37.28 37.33 -8.34
C ARG A 346 35.81 37.35 -8.74
N SER A 347 35.22 38.50 -8.44
CA SER A 347 33.85 38.93 -8.70
C SER A 347 33.51 39.10 -10.18
N ALA A 348 32.22 38.88 -10.47
CA ALA A 348 31.37 39.59 -11.43
C ALA A 348 31.97 40.03 -12.77
N ARG A 349 31.54 39.39 -13.87
CA ARG A 349 31.52 40.02 -15.20
C ARG A 349 30.12 39.97 -15.80
N ARG A 350 29.69 41.18 -16.15
CA ARG A 350 28.46 41.56 -16.85
C ARG A 350 28.43 40.99 -18.26
N SER A 351 27.22 40.70 -18.74
CA SER A 351 26.89 40.38 -20.13
C SER A 351 27.32 41.48 -21.11
N PRO A 352 27.73 41.13 -22.34
CA PRO A 352 28.03 42.12 -23.38
C PRO A 352 26.76 42.68 -24.04
N PRO A 353 26.80 43.91 -24.57
CA PRO A 353 25.65 44.60 -25.17
C PRO A 353 25.39 44.17 -26.63
N CYS A 354 24.13 44.29 -27.06
CA CYS A 354 23.70 44.15 -28.46
C CYS A 354 24.33 45.21 -29.38
N PRO A 355 24.53 44.90 -30.68
CA PRO A 355 25.10 45.84 -31.64
C PRO A 355 24.08 46.89 -32.12
N ALA A 356 24.61 48.08 -32.40
CA ALA A 356 23.90 49.25 -32.91
C ALA A 356 23.46 49.14 -34.38
N PRO A 357 22.44 49.90 -34.84
CA PRO A 357 22.05 49.98 -36.24
C PRO A 357 22.97 50.91 -37.07
N PRO A 358 23.04 50.75 -38.40
CA PRO A 358 23.87 51.59 -39.28
C PRO A 358 23.27 53.00 -39.54
N PRO A 359 24.10 53.97 -39.98
CA PRO A 359 23.70 55.38 -40.06
C PRO A 359 22.91 55.74 -41.32
N SER A 360 22.08 56.77 -41.16
CA SER A 360 21.26 57.44 -42.17
C SER A 360 22.07 58.19 -43.24
N ARG A 361 21.55 58.21 -44.47
CA ARG A 361 21.89 59.20 -45.54
C ARG A 361 20.61 59.73 -46.22
N PRO A 362 20.67 60.92 -46.86
CA PRO A 362 19.61 61.93 -46.81
C PRO A 362 18.94 62.26 -48.15
N GLY A 363 17.85 63.04 -48.10
CA GLY A 363 17.31 63.85 -49.20
C GLY A 363 15.85 63.53 -49.53
N CYS A 364 14.86 64.31 -49.07
CA CYS A 364 14.42 65.66 -49.51
C CYS A 364 12.97 65.54 -50.09
N PRO A 365 12.19 66.63 -50.26
CA PRO A 365 11.10 66.97 -49.33
C PRO A 365 9.73 67.14 -50.03
N ARG A 366 8.65 67.35 -49.25
CA ARG A 366 7.65 68.43 -49.47
C ARG A 366 6.55 68.47 -48.39
N SER A 367 6.40 69.66 -47.80
CA SER A 367 5.19 70.27 -47.25
C SER A 367 4.04 70.25 -48.28
N SER A 368 2.75 70.24 -47.96
CA SER A 368 1.91 71.12 -47.12
C SER A 368 0.59 70.35 -46.83
N ASP A 369 -0.19 70.55 -45.76
CA ASP A 369 -1.01 71.72 -45.48
C ASP A 369 -1.63 71.63 -44.06
N ARG A 370 -1.80 72.80 -43.43
CA ARG A 370 -2.64 73.11 -42.24
C ARG A 370 -4.13 73.29 -42.68
N PRO A 371 -5.17 73.49 -41.83
CA PRO A 371 -5.15 74.07 -40.47
C PRO A 371 -6.19 73.57 -39.42
N ASP A 372 -5.96 74.05 -38.19
CA ASP A 372 -6.84 74.55 -37.10
C ASP A 372 -8.01 73.79 -36.44
N ASP A 373 -7.87 73.78 -35.10
CA ASP A 373 -8.75 74.27 -34.03
C ASP A 373 -10.13 73.65 -33.78
N ARG A 374 -10.26 72.98 -32.62
CA ARG A 374 -11.39 73.16 -31.69
C ARG A 374 -11.04 72.70 -30.27
N ARG A 375 -11.01 73.67 -29.35
CA ARG A 375 -11.05 73.52 -27.89
C ARG A 375 -12.10 72.49 -27.42
N ARG A 376 -11.70 71.63 -26.48
CA ARG A 376 -12.54 71.19 -25.36
C ARG A 376 -11.69 70.84 -24.15
N THR A 377 -11.70 71.74 -23.17
CA THR A 377 -11.37 71.44 -21.77
C THR A 377 -12.37 70.43 -21.23
N MET A 378 -11.92 69.29 -20.72
CA MET A 378 -12.74 68.45 -19.85
C MET A 378 -11.88 67.90 -18.70
N SER A 379 -12.13 68.48 -17.53
CA SER A 379 -11.89 67.89 -16.23
C SER A 379 -12.33 66.42 -16.22
N THR A 380 -11.43 65.52 -15.86
CA THR A 380 -11.79 64.15 -15.47
C THR A 380 -11.48 63.97 -14.00
N SER A 381 -12.48 64.31 -13.20
CA SER A 381 -12.77 63.68 -11.92
C SER A 381 -12.98 62.17 -12.15
N GLY A 382 -11.88 61.42 -12.18
CA GLY A 382 -11.91 59.96 -12.14
C GLY A 382 -12.27 59.49 -10.74
N THR A 383 -13.57 59.37 -10.46
CA THR A 383 -14.06 58.59 -9.32
C THR A 383 -13.57 57.16 -9.47
N ALA A 384 -12.59 56.79 -8.65
CA ALA A 384 -12.24 55.40 -8.41
C ALA A 384 -13.48 54.70 -7.85
N THR A 385 -14.27 54.08 -8.72
CA THR A 385 -15.34 53.17 -8.35
C THR A 385 -14.67 51.94 -7.76
N THR A 386 -14.45 51.96 -6.44
CA THR A 386 -14.27 50.73 -5.66
C THR A 386 -15.49 49.86 -5.92
N THR A 387 -15.36 48.93 -6.86
CA THR A 387 -16.41 47.98 -7.20
C THR A 387 -16.59 47.09 -5.99
N GLU A 388 -17.57 47.44 -5.14
CA GLU A 388 -17.94 46.63 -4.00
C GLU A 388 -18.20 45.20 -4.51
N PRO A 389 -17.55 44.16 -3.93
CA PRO A 389 -17.70 42.81 -4.45
C PRO A 389 -19.19 42.41 -4.39
N PRO A 390 -19.73 41.79 -5.45
CA PRO A 390 -21.15 41.51 -5.57
C PRO A 390 -21.67 40.76 -4.34
N ARG A 391 -22.59 41.39 -3.62
CA ARG A 391 -23.27 40.79 -2.47
C ARG A 391 -24.08 39.57 -2.93
N LEU A 392 -24.20 38.57 -2.08
CA LEU A 392 -25.00 37.37 -2.29
C LEU A 392 -26.49 37.74 -2.50
N THR A 393 -26.96 37.78 -3.76
CA THR A 393 -28.39 37.98 -4.04
C THR A 393 -29.21 36.83 -3.44
N PRO A 394 -30.49 37.06 -3.04
CA PRO A 394 -31.36 35.99 -2.55
C PRO A 394 -31.41 34.76 -3.48
N ARG A 395 -31.49 35.00 -4.79
CA ARG A 395 -31.50 33.93 -5.81
C ARG A 395 -30.20 33.14 -5.84
N SER A 396 -29.04 33.81 -5.81
CA SER A 396 -27.74 33.11 -5.83
C SER A 396 -27.48 32.31 -4.56
N ARG A 397 -27.90 32.80 -3.38
CA ARG A 397 -27.83 32.05 -2.12
C ARG A 397 -28.61 30.75 -2.18
N ARG A 398 -29.87 30.84 -2.61
CA ARG A 398 -30.77 29.69 -2.68
C ARG A 398 -30.22 28.61 -3.60
N TRP A 399 -29.70 28.99 -4.76
CA TRP A 399 -29.13 28.02 -5.69
C TRP A 399 -27.81 27.41 -5.21
N ILE A 400 -26.88 28.20 -4.64
CA ILE A 400 -25.62 27.67 -4.09
C ILE A 400 -25.88 26.69 -2.95
N ALA A 401 -26.73 27.09 -1.99
CA ALA A 401 -27.09 26.24 -0.86
C ALA A 401 -27.84 24.99 -1.32
N GLY A 402 -28.78 25.14 -2.26
CA GLY A 402 -29.49 24.03 -2.88
C GLY A 402 -28.55 23.06 -3.58
N GLY A 403 -27.55 23.56 -4.33
CA GLY A 403 -26.56 22.72 -5.01
C GLY A 403 -25.64 21.95 -4.06
N LEU A 404 -25.23 22.55 -2.94
CA LEU A 404 -24.45 21.86 -1.90
C LEU A 404 -25.25 20.75 -1.23
N ILE A 405 -26.51 21.03 -0.85
CA ILE A 405 -27.38 20.06 -0.17
C ILE A 405 -27.81 18.97 -1.14
N ALA A 406 -28.37 19.34 -2.29
CA ALA A 406 -28.84 18.40 -3.30
C ALA A 406 -27.68 17.55 -3.85
N GLY A 407 -26.53 18.15 -4.13
CA GLY A 407 -25.32 17.41 -4.52
C GLY A 407 -24.94 16.35 -3.48
N THR A 408 -25.04 16.68 -2.18
CA THR A 408 -24.74 15.71 -1.12
C THR A 408 -25.76 14.58 -1.05
N VAL A 409 -27.06 14.90 -1.11
CA VAL A 409 -28.14 13.91 -1.08
C VAL A 409 -28.07 12.97 -2.29
N LEU A 410 -27.86 13.54 -3.48
CA LEU A 410 -27.71 12.82 -4.74
C LEU A 410 -26.43 11.97 -4.79
N TYR A 411 -25.42 12.28 -3.99
CA TYR A 411 -24.24 11.41 -3.86
C TYR A 411 -24.51 10.24 -2.90
N VAL A 412 -25.04 10.54 -1.71
CA VAL A 412 -25.15 9.59 -0.60
C VAL A 412 -26.20 8.52 -0.87
N LEU A 413 -27.41 8.91 -1.27
CA LEU A 413 -28.52 7.96 -1.41
C LEU A 413 -28.27 6.91 -2.51
N PRO A 414 -27.83 7.29 -3.74
CA PRO A 414 -27.52 6.30 -4.77
C PRO A 414 -26.32 5.44 -4.40
N SER A 415 -25.31 6.00 -3.74
CA SER A 415 -24.14 5.24 -3.27
C SER A 415 -24.49 4.23 -2.18
N ALA A 416 -25.45 4.52 -1.31
CA ALA A 416 -25.98 3.55 -0.35
C ALA A 416 -26.77 2.42 -1.05
N ALA A 417 -27.57 2.76 -2.06
CA ALA A 417 -28.34 1.80 -2.85
C ALA A 417 -27.46 0.91 -3.76
N HIS A 418 -26.27 1.41 -4.13
CA HIS A 418 -25.30 0.73 -4.99
C HIS A 418 -24.71 -0.55 -4.37
N GLY A 419 -24.56 -0.60 -3.04
CA GLY A 419 -23.88 -1.68 -2.33
C GLY A 419 -22.39 -1.82 -2.67
N ASN A 420 -21.75 -2.90 -2.20
CA ASN A 420 -20.32 -3.17 -2.39
C ASN A 420 -20.10 -4.23 -3.47
N PRO A 421 -19.72 -3.86 -4.71
CA PRO A 421 -19.49 -4.83 -5.76
C PRO A 421 -18.25 -5.70 -5.46
N PRO A 422 -18.25 -7.00 -5.83
CA PRO A 422 -17.14 -7.91 -5.60
C PRO A 422 -16.01 -7.74 -6.64
N ILE A 423 -15.29 -6.61 -6.55
CA ILE A 423 -14.26 -6.18 -7.52
C ILE A 423 -13.02 -7.08 -7.63
N GLU A 424 -12.90 -8.08 -6.77
CA GLU A 424 -11.79 -9.05 -6.78
C GLU A 424 -11.97 -10.14 -7.86
N SER A 425 -13.20 -10.30 -8.39
CA SER A 425 -13.53 -11.24 -9.45
C SER A 425 -14.28 -10.53 -10.56
N ALA A 426 -13.75 -10.60 -11.79
CA ALA A 426 -14.40 -10.06 -12.97
C ALA A 426 -15.78 -10.71 -13.16
N GLU A 427 -15.87 -12.03 -13.06
CA GLU A 427 -17.12 -12.78 -13.20
C GLU A 427 -18.16 -12.39 -12.14
N ALA A 428 -17.76 -12.35 -10.87
CA ALA A 428 -18.68 -11.94 -9.80
C ALA A 428 -19.15 -10.49 -9.98
N THR A 429 -18.26 -9.61 -10.45
CA THR A 429 -18.63 -8.22 -10.77
C THR A 429 -19.66 -8.18 -11.90
N LEU A 430 -19.48 -8.95 -12.97
CA LEU A 430 -20.44 -8.96 -14.09
C LEU A 430 -21.81 -9.49 -13.67
N HIS A 431 -21.87 -10.55 -12.87
CA HIS A 431 -23.13 -11.02 -12.29
C HIS A 431 -23.78 -9.95 -11.41
N TYR A 432 -23.02 -9.33 -10.50
CA TYR A 432 -23.53 -8.28 -9.63
C TYR A 432 -24.10 -7.08 -10.40
N VAL A 433 -23.43 -6.68 -11.49
CA VAL A 433 -23.87 -5.60 -12.37
C VAL A 433 -25.09 -6.01 -13.19
N ALA A 434 -25.15 -7.24 -13.69
CA ALA A 434 -26.27 -7.74 -14.48
C ALA A 434 -27.57 -7.80 -13.65
N GLU A 435 -27.49 -8.30 -12.41
CA GLU A 435 -28.60 -8.30 -11.44
C GLU A 435 -29.16 -6.89 -11.17
N ARG A 436 -28.34 -5.85 -11.36
CA ARG A 436 -28.66 -4.44 -11.09
C ARG A 436 -28.68 -3.60 -12.36
N SER A 437 -28.84 -4.22 -13.53
CA SER A 437 -28.68 -3.54 -14.83
C SER A 437 -29.58 -2.31 -15.00
N ALA A 438 -30.80 -2.33 -14.45
CA ALA A 438 -31.73 -1.21 -14.51
C ALA A 438 -31.28 0.03 -13.72
N THR A 439 -30.61 -0.16 -12.58
CA THR A 439 -30.26 0.92 -11.64
C THR A 439 -28.77 1.29 -11.66
N TRP A 440 -27.90 0.36 -12.09
CA TRP A 440 -26.45 0.53 -12.06
C TRP A 440 -25.99 1.78 -12.82
N ARG A 441 -26.38 1.91 -14.09
CA ARG A 441 -25.98 3.05 -14.91
C ARG A 441 -26.53 4.38 -14.37
N PRO A 442 -27.85 4.51 -14.09
CA PRO A 442 -28.41 5.73 -13.50
C PRO A 442 -27.69 6.18 -12.21
N ILE A 443 -27.42 5.26 -11.28
CA ILE A 443 -26.75 5.57 -10.00
C ILE A 443 -25.40 6.26 -10.24
N HIS A 444 -24.57 5.71 -11.15
CA HIS A 444 -23.25 6.28 -11.42
C HIS A 444 -23.33 7.63 -12.13
N LEU A 445 -24.28 7.82 -13.05
CA LEU A 445 -24.50 9.12 -13.71
C LEU A 445 -24.97 10.18 -12.71
N VAL A 446 -25.83 9.81 -11.75
CA VAL A 446 -26.26 10.71 -10.67
C VAL A 446 -25.08 11.08 -9.77
N ASN A 447 -24.18 10.15 -9.46
CA ASN A 447 -22.96 10.44 -8.70
C ASN A 447 -22.04 11.44 -9.43
N ILE A 448 -21.94 11.37 -10.76
CA ILE A 448 -21.20 12.37 -11.55
C ILE A 448 -21.87 13.75 -11.45
N ALA A 449 -23.19 13.80 -11.62
CA ALA A 449 -23.96 15.05 -11.50
C ALA A 449 -23.85 15.66 -10.10
N ALA A 450 -23.82 14.85 -9.05
CA ALA A 450 -23.64 15.28 -7.67
C ALA A 450 -22.30 16.00 -7.44
N VAL A 451 -21.19 15.42 -7.91
CA VAL A 451 -19.86 16.05 -7.79
C VAL A 451 -19.76 17.33 -8.62
N LEU A 452 -20.39 17.36 -9.80
CA LEU A 452 -20.48 18.57 -10.61
C LEU A 452 -21.26 19.68 -9.89
N LEU A 453 -22.37 19.35 -9.23
CA LEU A 453 -23.14 20.29 -8.41
C LEU A 453 -22.30 20.86 -7.26
N TRP A 454 -21.50 20.02 -6.58
CA TRP A 454 -20.56 20.51 -5.58
C TRP A 454 -19.53 21.47 -6.16
N ALA A 455 -18.86 21.09 -7.25
CA ALA A 455 -17.83 21.92 -7.88
C ALA A 455 -18.37 23.29 -8.31
N VAL A 456 -19.55 23.32 -8.96
CA VAL A 456 -20.20 24.56 -9.40
C VAL A 456 -20.64 25.41 -8.20
N SER A 457 -21.22 24.79 -7.17
CA SER A 457 -21.70 25.52 -5.99
C SER A 457 -20.56 26.11 -5.17
N LEU A 458 -19.47 25.36 -5.00
CA LEU A 458 -18.27 25.81 -4.29
C LEU A 458 -17.52 26.91 -5.07
N ALA A 459 -17.40 26.79 -6.39
CA ALA A 459 -16.83 27.83 -7.24
C ALA A 459 -17.67 29.13 -7.19
N ALA A 460 -18.99 29.00 -7.27
CA ALA A 460 -19.90 30.13 -7.16
C ALA A 460 -19.84 30.79 -5.77
N LEU A 461 -19.74 30.01 -4.69
CA LEU A 461 -19.54 30.55 -3.35
C LEU A 461 -18.20 31.29 -3.25
N GLY A 462 -17.13 30.69 -3.79
CA GLY A 462 -15.78 31.23 -3.86
C GLY A 462 -15.70 32.61 -4.52
N ASP A 463 -16.43 32.79 -5.62
CA ASP A 463 -16.51 34.08 -6.33
C ASP A 463 -17.13 35.21 -5.49
N ARG A 464 -17.74 34.90 -4.35
CA ARG A 464 -18.42 35.86 -3.48
C ARG A 464 -17.70 36.08 -2.14
N LEU A 465 -16.57 35.41 -1.93
CA LEU A 465 -15.65 35.67 -0.81
C LEU A 465 -14.86 36.98 -1.04
N GLN A 466 -14.21 37.50 0.00
CA GLN A 466 -13.46 38.76 -0.05
C GLN A 466 -11.95 38.59 0.17
N GLY A 467 -11.16 39.48 -0.42
CA GLY A 467 -9.72 39.55 -0.22
C GLY A 467 -9.01 38.22 -0.53
N PRO A 468 -8.04 37.79 0.30
CA PRO A 468 -7.27 36.56 0.07
C PRO A 468 -8.13 35.30 -0.06
N ALA A 469 -9.30 35.25 0.59
CA ALA A 469 -10.22 34.13 0.49
C ALA A 469 -10.73 33.93 -0.95
N ARG A 470 -10.99 35.02 -1.66
CA ARG A 470 -11.44 34.99 -3.05
C ARG A 470 -10.34 34.47 -3.97
N ASP A 471 -9.11 34.93 -3.77
CA ASP A 471 -7.97 34.54 -4.62
C ASP A 471 -7.66 33.05 -4.47
N VAL A 472 -7.69 32.52 -3.25
CA VAL A 472 -7.56 31.08 -2.98
C VAL A 472 -8.70 30.29 -3.64
N ALA A 473 -9.95 30.75 -3.50
CA ALA A 473 -11.08 30.07 -4.14
C ALA A 473 -11.01 30.11 -5.68
N ARG A 474 -10.51 31.22 -6.27
CA ARG A 474 -10.31 31.35 -7.71
C ARG A 474 -9.26 30.37 -8.22
N ALA A 475 -8.12 30.26 -7.53
CA ALA A 475 -7.12 29.22 -7.81
C ALA A 475 -7.72 27.81 -7.68
N GLY A 476 -8.60 27.62 -6.69
CA GLY A 476 -9.35 26.37 -6.49
C GLY A 476 -10.28 25.95 -7.63
N ARG A 477 -10.70 26.87 -8.51
CA ARG A 477 -11.58 26.51 -9.65
C ARG A 477 -10.93 25.53 -10.62
N LEU A 478 -9.64 25.70 -10.88
CA LEU A 478 -8.90 24.75 -11.72
C LEU A 478 -8.90 23.37 -11.08
N THR A 479 -8.64 23.30 -9.77
CA THR A 479 -8.65 22.02 -9.04
C THR A 479 -10.04 21.37 -9.03
N ALA A 480 -11.10 22.16 -8.89
CA ALA A 480 -12.47 21.67 -8.94
C ALA A 480 -12.85 21.13 -10.32
N ALA A 481 -12.48 21.83 -11.40
CA ALA A 481 -12.72 21.40 -12.76
C ALA A 481 -11.97 20.10 -13.07
N VAL A 482 -10.68 20.02 -12.73
CA VAL A 482 -9.85 18.81 -12.92
C VAL A 482 -10.38 17.65 -12.08
N ALA A 483 -10.73 17.89 -10.81
CA ALA A 483 -11.31 16.87 -9.93
C ALA A 483 -12.61 16.30 -10.50
N THR A 484 -13.52 17.18 -10.93
CA THR A 484 -14.80 16.78 -11.50
C THR A 484 -14.61 16.01 -12.81
N ALA A 485 -13.71 16.45 -13.69
CA ALA A 485 -13.43 15.78 -14.95
C ALA A 485 -12.85 14.37 -14.74
N VAL A 486 -11.84 14.23 -13.88
CA VAL A 486 -11.22 12.93 -13.57
C VAL A 486 -12.21 12.01 -12.85
N PHE A 487 -13.01 12.54 -11.92
CA PHE A 487 -14.09 11.80 -11.28
C PHE A 487 -15.14 11.32 -12.28
N ALA A 488 -15.53 12.18 -13.23
CA ALA A 488 -16.47 11.83 -14.29
C ALA A 488 -15.93 10.71 -15.17
N VAL A 489 -14.65 10.74 -15.55
CA VAL A 489 -14.02 9.64 -16.31
C VAL A 489 -14.06 8.34 -15.50
N TYR A 490 -13.66 8.39 -14.22
CA TYR A 490 -13.68 7.23 -13.33
C TYR A 490 -15.09 6.62 -13.20
N PHE A 491 -16.11 7.42 -12.92
CA PHE A 491 -17.49 6.93 -12.81
C PHE A 491 -18.14 6.58 -14.15
N SER A 492 -17.66 7.14 -15.27
CA SER A 492 -18.12 6.78 -16.61
C SER A 492 -17.68 5.37 -16.98
N LEU A 493 -16.50 4.93 -16.56
CA LEU A 493 -16.07 3.54 -16.73
C LEU A 493 -17.03 2.58 -16.01
N HIS A 494 -17.47 2.91 -14.80
CA HIS A 494 -18.50 2.14 -14.10
C HIS A 494 -19.86 2.20 -14.81
N ALA A 495 -20.30 3.38 -15.26
CA ALA A 495 -21.63 3.59 -15.85
C ALA A 495 -21.78 2.97 -17.26
N MET A 496 -20.69 2.93 -18.03
CA MET A 496 -20.73 2.57 -19.45
C MET A 496 -20.03 1.24 -19.74
N ALA A 497 -18.81 1.02 -19.25
CA ALA A 497 -18.03 -0.16 -19.62
C ALA A 497 -18.58 -1.45 -18.98
N LEU A 498 -18.85 -1.41 -17.67
CA LEU A 498 -19.29 -2.61 -16.93
C LEU A 498 -20.68 -3.11 -17.37
N PRO A 499 -21.72 -2.28 -17.58
CA PRO A 499 -23.02 -2.77 -18.04
C PRO A 499 -22.98 -3.39 -19.43
N VAL A 500 -22.17 -2.86 -20.34
CA VAL A 500 -21.99 -3.43 -21.69
C VAL A 500 -21.33 -4.79 -21.60
N ALA A 501 -20.31 -4.94 -20.76
CA ALA A 501 -19.67 -6.23 -20.53
C ALA A 501 -20.61 -7.22 -19.84
N ALA A 502 -21.40 -6.78 -18.86
CA ALA A 502 -22.33 -7.64 -18.13
C ALA A 502 -23.46 -8.16 -19.03
N ALA A 503 -24.01 -7.31 -19.90
CA ALA A 503 -25.01 -7.71 -20.89
C ALA A 503 -24.47 -8.76 -21.88
N ARG A 504 -23.23 -8.59 -22.36
CA ARG A 504 -22.56 -9.58 -23.22
C ARG A 504 -22.31 -10.89 -22.50
N PHE A 505 -21.92 -10.83 -21.23
CA PHE A 505 -21.61 -12.00 -20.42
C PHE A 505 -22.86 -12.85 -20.15
N VAL A 506 -23.95 -12.24 -19.67
CA VAL A 506 -25.21 -12.95 -19.40
C VAL A 506 -25.94 -13.34 -20.69
N GLY A 507 -25.77 -12.59 -21.77
CA GLY A 507 -26.32 -12.89 -23.09
C GLY A 507 -25.62 -14.02 -23.85
N GLY A 508 -24.66 -14.72 -23.23
CA GLY A 508 -23.93 -15.82 -23.86
C GLY A 508 -22.84 -15.36 -24.83
N ALA A 509 -21.84 -14.63 -24.32
CA ALA A 509 -20.70 -14.19 -25.13
C ALA A 509 -20.04 -15.35 -25.89
N ALA A 510 -19.69 -15.13 -27.17
CA ALA A 510 -19.03 -16.13 -28.01
C ALA A 510 -17.66 -16.59 -27.45
N ASP A 511 -16.97 -15.72 -26.71
CA ASP A 511 -15.74 -16.04 -25.97
C ASP A 511 -15.79 -15.40 -24.56
N PRO A 512 -16.34 -16.10 -23.56
CA PRO A 512 -16.44 -15.59 -22.19
C PRO A 512 -15.07 -15.35 -21.55
N ALA A 513 -14.04 -16.14 -21.90
CA ALA A 513 -12.71 -16.01 -21.31
C ALA A 513 -12.00 -14.72 -21.77
N ALA A 514 -12.12 -14.38 -23.05
CA ALA A 514 -11.64 -13.10 -23.56
C ALA A 514 -12.37 -11.92 -22.92
N LEU A 515 -13.70 -12.02 -22.77
CA LEU A 515 -14.50 -10.97 -22.13
C LEU A 515 -14.10 -10.76 -20.66
N LEU A 516 -13.91 -11.84 -19.89
CA LEU A 516 -13.44 -11.74 -18.50
C LEU A 516 -12.06 -11.08 -18.42
N THR A 517 -11.14 -11.43 -19.32
CA THR A 517 -9.81 -10.80 -19.40
C THR A 517 -9.90 -9.30 -19.70
N GLN A 518 -10.81 -8.90 -20.60
CA GLN A 518 -11.07 -7.49 -20.89
C GLN A 518 -11.62 -6.76 -19.65
N VAL A 519 -12.53 -7.39 -18.92
CA VAL A 519 -13.13 -6.81 -17.71
C VAL A 519 -12.11 -6.71 -16.58
N GLU A 520 -11.21 -7.68 -16.41
CA GLU A 520 -10.08 -7.55 -15.49
C GLU A 520 -9.21 -6.32 -15.82
N ALA A 521 -8.95 -6.06 -17.11
CA ALA A 521 -8.22 -4.88 -17.53
C ALA A 521 -8.99 -3.58 -17.19
N VAL A 522 -10.31 -3.55 -17.39
CA VAL A 522 -11.17 -2.42 -16.99
C VAL A 522 -11.14 -2.22 -15.48
N LEU A 523 -11.22 -3.29 -14.68
CA LEU A 523 -11.14 -3.23 -13.21
C LEU A 523 -9.79 -2.71 -12.71
N LEU A 524 -8.68 -3.07 -13.39
CA LEU A 524 -7.36 -2.49 -13.08
C LEU A 524 -7.31 -0.99 -13.36
N VAL A 525 -7.87 -0.54 -14.48
CA VAL A 525 -7.96 0.90 -14.82
C VAL A 525 -8.85 1.62 -13.81
N LEU A 526 -9.99 1.03 -13.43
CA LEU A 526 -10.88 1.54 -12.40
C LEU A 526 -10.15 1.69 -11.05
N GLY A 527 -9.40 0.67 -10.62
CA GLY A 527 -8.62 0.72 -9.38
C GLY A 527 -7.55 1.82 -9.39
N ALA A 528 -6.81 1.97 -10.50
CA ALA A 528 -5.77 2.99 -10.64
C ALA A 528 -6.34 4.41 -10.69
N THR A 529 -7.45 4.60 -11.39
CA THR A 529 -8.10 5.92 -11.54
C THR A 529 -8.88 6.32 -10.29
N ALA A 530 -9.39 5.37 -9.51
CA ALA A 530 -10.16 5.63 -8.29
C ALA A 530 -9.40 6.55 -7.32
N PHE A 531 -8.19 6.17 -6.89
CA PHE A 531 -7.45 6.96 -5.90
C PHE A 531 -7.00 8.31 -6.43
N THR A 532 -6.71 8.42 -7.73
CA THR A 532 -6.41 9.70 -8.37
C THR A 532 -7.63 10.63 -8.34
N ALA A 533 -8.81 10.12 -8.69
CA ALA A 533 -10.06 10.88 -8.61
C ALA A 533 -10.36 11.30 -7.17
N GLN A 534 -10.20 10.39 -6.20
CA GLN A 534 -10.42 10.66 -4.77
C GLN A 534 -9.46 11.73 -4.24
N ALA A 535 -8.18 11.67 -4.61
CA ALA A 535 -7.19 12.67 -4.21
C ALA A 535 -7.56 14.08 -4.72
N LEU A 536 -7.99 14.18 -5.98
CA LEU A 536 -8.38 15.47 -6.57
C LEU A 536 -9.66 16.02 -5.92
N VAL A 537 -10.63 15.17 -5.58
CA VAL A 537 -11.81 15.58 -4.80
C VAL A 537 -11.38 16.10 -3.42
N GLY A 538 -10.47 15.41 -2.73
CA GLY A 538 -9.91 15.87 -1.46
C GLY A 538 -9.23 17.24 -1.57
N VAL A 539 -8.43 17.47 -2.62
CA VAL A 539 -7.81 18.78 -2.92
C VAL A 539 -8.88 19.84 -3.14
N MET A 540 -9.89 19.57 -3.97
CA MET A 540 -10.99 20.50 -4.24
C MET A 540 -11.66 20.94 -2.94
N ILE A 541 -12.03 19.99 -2.08
CA ILE A 541 -12.68 20.29 -0.78
C ILE A 541 -11.72 21.07 0.13
N GLY A 542 -10.45 20.67 0.21
CA GLY A 542 -9.44 21.30 1.05
C GLY A 542 -9.15 22.76 0.67
N VAL A 543 -9.01 23.04 -0.63
CA VAL A 543 -8.78 24.42 -1.13
C VAL A 543 -9.98 25.33 -0.82
N HIS A 544 -11.21 24.84 -0.99
CA HIS A 544 -12.40 25.62 -0.64
C HIS A 544 -12.55 25.77 0.88
N GLY A 545 -12.22 24.73 1.67
CA GLY A 545 -12.13 24.83 3.12
C GLY A 545 -11.15 25.93 3.56
N LEU A 546 -9.95 25.95 2.98
CA LEU A 546 -8.95 26.99 3.22
C LEU A 546 -9.48 28.38 2.85
N ALA A 547 -10.08 28.54 1.67
CA ALA A 547 -10.69 29.81 1.28
C ALA A 547 -11.72 30.30 2.31
N LEU A 548 -12.57 29.40 2.81
CA LEU A 548 -13.57 29.72 3.83
C LEU A 548 -12.96 30.04 5.20
N THR A 549 -11.78 29.51 5.56
CA THR A 549 -11.09 29.92 6.80
C THR A 549 -10.59 31.36 6.77
N LEU A 550 -10.27 31.85 5.56
CA LEU A 550 -9.74 33.19 5.34
C LEU A 550 -10.84 34.25 5.25
N ASP A 551 -12.08 33.84 4.98
CA ASP A 551 -13.23 34.74 4.90
C ASP A 551 -13.71 35.15 6.31
N ARG A 552 -13.86 36.45 6.54
CA ARG A 552 -14.30 36.99 7.84
C ARG A 552 -15.81 37.04 8.01
N ARG A 553 -16.58 36.83 6.93
CA ARG A 553 -18.04 36.88 6.98
C ARG A 553 -18.58 35.54 7.43
N LEU A 554 -17.99 34.42 7.01
CA LEU A 554 -18.35 33.07 7.41
C LEU A 554 -17.72 32.64 8.75
N PRO A 555 -18.37 31.76 9.54
CA PRO A 555 -17.78 31.20 10.75
C PRO A 555 -16.49 30.44 10.40
N ARG A 556 -15.37 30.83 11.01
CA ARG A 556 -14.05 30.22 10.74
C ARG A 556 -14.04 28.70 10.90
N TRP A 557 -14.78 28.17 11.86
CA TRP A 557 -14.85 26.73 12.11
C TRP A 557 -15.38 25.95 10.90
N LEU A 558 -16.28 26.54 10.08
CA LEU A 558 -16.76 25.90 8.85
C LEU A 558 -15.64 25.74 7.84
N GLY A 559 -14.77 26.74 7.71
CA GLY A 559 -13.58 26.61 6.87
C GLY A 559 -12.61 25.55 7.40
N VAL A 560 -12.36 25.53 8.71
CA VAL A 560 -11.41 24.59 9.32
C VAL A 560 -11.88 23.15 9.15
N VAL A 561 -13.17 22.88 9.37
CA VAL A 561 -13.76 21.56 9.15
C VAL A 561 -13.62 21.13 7.69
N GLY A 562 -13.92 22.02 6.74
CA GLY A 562 -13.75 21.73 5.31
C GLY A 562 -12.30 21.44 4.93
N LEU A 563 -11.35 22.19 5.49
CA LEU A 563 -9.92 21.99 5.27
C LEU A 563 -9.46 20.63 5.83
N VAL A 564 -9.86 20.29 7.05
CA VAL A 564 -9.55 19.00 7.68
C VAL A 564 -10.16 17.85 6.91
N ALA A 565 -11.42 17.98 6.47
CA ALA A 565 -12.10 16.98 5.66
C ALA A 565 -11.37 16.74 4.33
N GLY A 566 -11.02 17.81 3.61
CA GLY A 566 -10.29 17.71 2.34
C GLY A 566 -8.88 17.12 2.49
N LEU A 567 -8.11 17.57 3.48
CA LEU A 567 -6.75 17.07 3.73
C LEU A 567 -6.75 15.60 4.18
N GLY A 568 -7.69 15.21 5.04
CA GLY A 568 -7.84 13.82 5.47
C GLY A 568 -8.24 12.89 4.32
N TRP A 569 -9.17 13.34 3.46
CA TRP A 569 -9.54 12.62 2.24
C TRP A 569 -8.34 12.46 1.30
N LEU A 570 -7.61 13.55 1.03
CA LEU A 570 -6.40 13.52 0.22
C LEU A 570 -5.35 12.55 0.80
N ALA A 571 -5.11 12.61 2.11
CA ALA A 571 -4.15 11.74 2.77
C ALA A 571 -4.53 10.26 2.59
N GLY A 572 -5.80 9.91 2.81
CA GLY A 572 -6.32 8.56 2.56
C GLY A 572 -6.15 8.10 1.11
N ALA A 573 -6.38 9.00 0.16
CA ALA A 573 -6.19 8.71 -1.26
C ALA A 573 -4.72 8.48 -1.64
N VAL A 574 -3.80 9.29 -1.10
CA VAL A 574 -2.35 9.18 -1.35
C VAL A 574 -1.78 7.87 -0.79
N ILE A 575 -2.26 7.43 0.38
CA ILE A 575 -1.83 6.16 0.98
C ILE A 575 -2.63 4.95 0.49
N ILE A 576 -3.57 5.15 -0.44
CA ILE A 576 -4.37 4.10 -1.07
C ILE A 576 -5.18 3.32 -0.01
N ASP A 577 -5.83 4.04 0.92
CA ASP A 577 -6.60 3.46 2.02
C ASP A 577 -7.99 4.07 2.17
N PHE A 578 -9.02 3.31 1.78
CA PHE A 578 -10.42 3.71 1.92
C PHE A 578 -10.86 3.85 3.39
N ALA A 579 -10.26 3.13 4.34
CA ALA A 579 -10.62 3.25 5.75
C ALA A 579 -10.28 4.64 6.30
N VAL A 580 -9.28 5.29 5.72
CA VAL A 580 -8.96 6.70 6.00
C VAL A 580 -9.88 7.63 5.22
N ILE A 581 -10.14 7.35 3.94
CA ILE A 581 -11.02 8.20 3.10
C ILE A 581 -12.44 8.31 3.67
N VAL A 582 -13.07 7.19 4.04
CA VAL A 582 -14.49 7.10 4.44
C VAL A 582 -14.90 8.06 5.58
N PRO A 583 -14.20 8.17 6.72
CA PRO A 583 -14.59 9.14 7.75
C PRO A 583 -14.52 10.59 7.26
N PHE A 584 -13.58 10.91 6.37
CA PHE A 584 -13.46 12.26 5.80
C PHE A 584 -14.47 12.53 4.68
N THR A 585 -14.94 11.50 3.96
CA THR A 585 -16.08 11.66 3.04
C THR A 585 -17.36 11.94 3.81
N ALA A 586 -17.63 11.20 4.89
CA ALA A 586 -18.77 11.44 5.77
C ALA A 586 -18.71 12.84 6.41
N LEU A 587 -17.53 13.27 6.85
CA LEU A 587 -17.32 14.63 7.36
C LEU A 587 -17.58 15.69 6.28
N THR A 588 -17.15 15.43 5.03
CA THR A 588 -17.42 16.33 3.90
C THR A 588 -18.91 16.43 3.60
N TRP A 589 -19.66 15.33 3.68
CA TRP A 589 -21.11 15.35 3.48
C TRP A 589 -21.82 16.21 4.53
N LEU A 590 -21.50 15.98 5.81
CA LEU A 590 -22.04 16.78 6.91
C LEU A 590 -21.66 18.26 6.73
N TRP A 591 -20.40 18.52 6.43
CA TRP A 591 -19.89 19.87 6.20
C TRP A 591 -20.61 20.58 5.04
N ALA A 592 -20.81 19.91 3.90
CA ALA A 592 -21.48 20.49 2.74
C ALA A 592 -22.95 20.84 3.02
N ILE A 593 -23.66 19.96 3.75
CA ILE A 593 -25.04 20.21 4.19
C ILE A 593 -25.09 21.42 5.13
N VAL A 594 -24.24 21.44 6.16
CA VAL A 594 -24.21 22.53 7.15
C VAL A 594 -23.81 23.85 6.49
N LEU A 595 -22.81 23.83 5.61
CA LEU A 595 -22.41 24.99 4.82
C LEU A 595 -23.57 25.51 3.97
N GLY A 596 -24.30 24.61 3.29
CA GLY A 596 -25.50 24.95 2.54
C GLY A 596 -26.57 25.62 3.40
N ILE A 597 -26.86 25.08 4.58
CA ILE A 597 -27.82 25.65 5.55
C ILE A 597 -27.37 27.06 6.00
N VAL A 598 -26.09 27.23 6.32
CA VAL A 598 -25.55 28.54 6.74
C VAL A 598 -25.63 29.58 5.61
N VAL A 599 -25.29 29.19 4.38
CA VAL A 599 -25.40 30.05 3.18
C VAL A 599 -26.86 30.43 2.91
N TRP A 600 -27.80 29.50 3.11
CA TRP A 600 -29.23 29.75 2.98
C TRP A 600 -29.74 30.75 4.02
N ARG A 601 -29.39 30.55 5.31
CA ARG A 601 -29.93 31.31 6.44
C ARG A 601 -29.43 32.75 6.54
N ARG A 602 -28.20 33.04 6.11
CA ARG A 602 -27.57 34.38 6.21
C ARG A 602 -28.11 35.43 5.23
N GLY A 603 -29.36 35.27 4.85
CA GLY A 603 -30.12 36.15 3.99
C GLY A 603 -31.59 36.30 4.33
N ALA A 604 -32.07 35.64 5.38
CA ALA A 604 -33.37 35.97 5.93
C ALA A 604 -33.27 37.38 6.54
N PRO A 605 -34.15 38.33 6.17
CA PRO A 605 -34.29 39.54 6.97
C PRO A 605 -34.56 39.12 8.42
N ALA A 606 -33.96 39.83 9.39
CA ALA A 606 -34.34 39.63 10.79
C ALA A 606 -35.86 39.82 10.89
N PRO A 607 -36.59 38.99 11.67
CA PRO A 607 -37.98 39.33 11.97
C PRO A 607 -37.98 40.74 12.55
N ALA A 608 -38.79 41.63 11.96
CA ALA A 608 -38.97 42.97 12.48
C ALA A 608 -39.38 42.82 13.96
N ALA A 609 -38.59 43.42 14.85
CA ALA A 609 -38.99 43.53 16.25
C ALA A 609 -40.26 44.41 16.26
N THR A 610 -41.39 43.77 16.54
CA THR A 610 -42.68 44.42 16.84
C THR A 610 -42.66 44.94 18.26
#